data_AF-G2ZJV5-F1
#
_entry.id   AF-G2ZJV5-F1
#
_cell.length_a   1.000
_cell.length_b   1.000
_cell.length_c   1.000
_cell.angle_alpha   90.00
_cell.angle_beta   90.00
_cell.angle_gamma   90.00
#
_symmetry.space_group_name_H-M   'P 1'
#
loop_
_entity.id
_entity.type
_entity.pdbx_description
1 polymer ?
#
loop_
_entity_poly.entity_id
_entity_poly.type
_entity_poly.pdbx_seq_one_letter_code
_entity_poly.pdbx_strand_id
1 'polypeptide(L)' 'MADAADIAGYHEETFHAARVAAVRRAAHVRVSRTGVCRYCGEPVSLERAFCDVDCRDDHEHEQRIRAFGGSRRA' A
#
# COMPACT_ATOMS: atom_id res chain seq x y z
N MET A 1 -21.08 -24.55 23.14
CA MET A 1 -20.30 -25.36 22.19
C MET A 1 -20.14 -24.49 20.97
N ALA A 2 -18.90 -24.11 20.61
CA ALA A 2 -18.68 -23.28 19.43
C ALA A 2 -18.83 -24.16 18.18
N ASP A 3 -19.73 -23.76 17.31
CA ASP A 3 -19.94 -24.33 15.98
C ASP A 3 -18.75 -23.94 15.07
N ALA A 4 -18.54 -24.68 13.98
CA ALA A 4 -17.69 -24.23 12.88
C ALA A 4 -18.02 -22.80 12.39
N ALA A 5 -19.29 -22.38 12.45
CA ALA A 5 -19.73 -21.02 12.17
C ALA A 5 -19.15 -19.99 13.14
N ASP A 6 -19.12 -20.31 14.44
CA ASP A 6 -18.53 -19.42 15.46
C ASP A 6 -17.01 -19.27 15.24
N ILE A 7 -16.34 -20.36 14.88
CA ILE A 7 -14.90 -20.37 14.60
C ILE A 7 -14.58 -19.57 13.32
N ALA A 8 -15.39 -19.74 12.27
CA ALA A 8 -15.23 -19.00 11.02
C ALA A 8 -15.39 -17.49 11.24
N GLY A 9 -16.43 -17.07 11.98
CA GLY A 9 -16.68 -15.66 12.27
C GLY A 9 -15.52 -15.00 13.03
N TYR A 10 -14.93 -15.69 14.00
CA TYR A 10 -13.76 -15.19 14.72
C TYR A 10 -12.53 -15.02 13.80
N HIS A 11 -12.30 -15.94 12.88
CA HIS A 11 -11.21 -15.84 11.90
C HIS A 11 -11.41 -14.68 10.93
N GLU A 12 -12.64 -14.48 10.46
CA GLU A 12 -12.97 -13.37 9.58
C GLU A 12 -12.74 -12.02 10.27
N GLU A 13 -13.27 -11.86 11.50
CA GLU A 13 -13.10 -10.62 12.27
C GLU A 13 -11.63 -10.29 12.51
N THR A 14 -10.85 -11.29 12.95
CA THR A 14 -9.41 -11.11 13.21
C THR A 14 -8.64 -10.76 11.94
N PHE A 15 -8.96 -11.40 10.81
CA PHE A 15 -8.36 -11.09 9.52
C PHE A 15 -8.71 -9.66 9.06
N HIS A 16 -9.98 -9.27 9.16
CA HIS A 16 -10.43 -7.93 8.80
C HIS A 16 -9.74 -6.85 9.65
N ALA A 17 -9.68 -7.05 10.97
CA ALA A 17 -9.00 -6.14 11.88
C ALA A 17 -7.50 -5.99 11.53
N ALA A 18 -6.82 -7.09 11.25
CA ALA A 18 -5.40 -7.08 10.87
C ALA A 18 -5.15 -6.31 9.56
N ARG A 19 -6.02 -6.49 8.54
CA ARG A 19 -5.92 -5.78 7.26
C ARG A 19 -6.11 -4.27 7.42
N VAL A 20 -7.12 -3.85 8.17
CA VAL A 20 -7.37 -2.42 8.43
C VAL A 20 -6.19 -1.79 9.20
N ALA A 21 -5.67 -2.49 10.21
CA ALA A 21 -4.52 -2.03 10.96
C ALA A 21 -3.26 -1.87 10.08
N ALA A 22 -3.01 -2.81 9.16
CA ALA A 22 -1.89 -2.74 8.23
C ALA A 22 -1.98 -1.52 7.29
N VAL A 23 -3.15 -1.26 6.70
CA VAL A 23 -3.38 -0.10 5.85
C VAL A 23 -3.20 1.21 6.61
N ARG A 24 -3.74 1.30 7.84
CA ARG A 24 -3.56 2.49 8.70
C ARG A 24 -2.10 2.75 9.03
N ARG A 25 -1.32 1.71 9.32
CA ARG A 25 0.13 1.85 9.58
C ARG A 25 0.88 2.30 8.34
N ALA A 26 0.57 1.74 7.16
CA ALA A 26 1.18 2.13 5.89
C ALA A 26 0.89 3.61 5.56
N ALA A 27 -0.33 4.08 5.82
CA ALA A 27 -0.69 5.49 5.62
C ALA A 27 0.05 6.46 6.55
N HIS A 28 0.51 6.02 7.72
CA HIS A 28 1.22 6.86 8.68
C HIS A 28 2.74 6.93 8.44
N VAL A 29 3.28 6.16 7.48
CA VAL A 29 4.66 6.33 7.03
C VAL A 29 4.74 7.69 6.34
N ARG A 30 5.15 8.71 7.09
CA ARG A 30 5.41 10.05 6.59
C ARG A 30 6.49 9.96 5.53
N VAL A 31 6.04 9.90 4.28
CA VAL A 31 6.84 10.12 3.09
C VAL A 31 7.54 11.46 3.30
N SER A 32 8.84 11.41 3.57
CA SER A 32 9.71 12.58 3.58
C SER A 32 9.49 13.32 2.26
N ARG A 33 8.96 14.54 2.36
CA ARG A 33 8.67 15.43 1.23
C ARG A 33 10.00 15.99 0.75
N THR A 34 10.61 15.31 -0.21
CA THR A 34 11.96 15.60 -0.73
C THR A 34 11.99 16.78 -1.70
N GLY A 35 10.83 17.35 -2.08
CA GLY A 35 10.75 18.44 -3.07
C GLY A 35 11.10 18.01 -4.50
N VAL A 36 11.20 16.70 -4.74
CA VAL A 36 11.48 16.10 -6.05
C VAL A 36 10.52 14.96 -6.30
N CYS A 37 10.11 14.79 -7.55
CA CYS A 37 9.24 13.73 -7.99
C CYS A 37 9.90 12.38 -7.70
N ARG A 38 9.15 11.46 -7.09
CA ARG A 38 9.66 10.13 -6.75
C ARG A 38 9.87 9.21 -7.96
N TYR A 39 9.28 9.54 -9.10
CA TYR A 39 9.35 8.77 -10.33
C TYR A 39 10.43 9.31 -11.28
N CYS A 40 10.24 10.53 -11.81
CA CYS A 40 11.16 11.12 -12.80
C CYS A 40 12.32 11.94 -12.19
N GLY A 41 12.25 12.31 -10.90
CA GLY A 41 13.27 13.13 -10.23
C GLY A 41 13.17 14.64 -10.47
N GLU A 42 12.16 15.13 -11.19
CA GLU A 42 11.95 16.56 -11.43
C GLU A 42 11.59 17.33 -10.15
N PRO A 43 11.92 18.63 -10.05
CA PRO A 43 11.56 19.44 -8.89
C PRO A 43 10.03 19.61 -8.80
N VAL A 44 9.46 19.30 -7.64
CA VAL A 44 8.02 19.43 -7.38
C VAL A 44 7.80 20.24 -6.12
N SER A 45 6.64 20.90 -6.02
CA SER A 45 6.23 21.59 -4.80
C SER A 45 6.43 20.69 -3.59
N LEU A 46 6.94 21.23 -2.48
CA LEU A 46 7.18 20.49 -1.24
C LEU A 46 5.93 19.78 -0.69
N GLU A 47 4.74 20.10 -1.19
CA GLU A 47 3.48 19.47 -0.82
C GLU A 47 3.11 18.24 -1.65
N ARG A 48 3.78 18.03 -2.79
CA ARG A 48 3.50 16.94 -3.76
C ARG A 48 4.64 15.93 -3.79
N ALA A 49 4.30 14.67 -3.98
CA ALA A 49 5.26 13.56 -4.14
C ALA A 49 5.59 13.26 -5.62
N PHE A 50 4.76 13.72 -6.54
CA PHE A 50 4.87 13.50 -7.99
C PHE A 50 4.59 14.82 -8.73
N CYS A 51 5.19 15.00 -9.91
CA CYS A 51 5.03 16.20 -10.74
C CYS A 51 3.63 16.27 -11.37
N ASP A 52 3.13 15.13 -11.84
CA ASP A 52 1.85 14.99 -12.52
C ASP A 52 1.14 13.67 -12.13
N VAL A 53 -0.01 13.43 -12.75
CA VAL A 53 -0.84 12.24 -12.55
C VAL A 53 -0.20 11.01 -13.19
N ASP A 54 0.48 11.17 -14.32
CA ASP A 54 1.08 10.07 -15.08
C ASP A 54 2.22 9.42 -14.28
N CYS A 55 3.12 10.24 -13.72
CA CYS A 55 4.20 9.80 -12.84
C CYS A 55 3.70 9.12 -11.55
N ARG A 56 2.51 9.48 -11.07
CA ARG A 56 1.90 8.79 -9.91
C ARG A 56 1.38 7.42 -10.32
N ASP A 57 0.66 7.36 -11.44
CA ASP A 57 0.04 6.11 -11.91
C ASP A 57 1.10 5.08 -12.33
N ASP A 58 2.14 5.52 -13.05
CA ASP A 58 3.28 4.67 -13.42
C ASP A 58 3.99 4.10 -12.19
N HIS A 59 4.28 4.94 -11.19
CA HIS A 59 4.88 4.47 -9.96
C HIS A 59 3.97 3.49 -9.20
N GLU A 60 2.65 3.72 -9.15
CA GLU A 60 1.71 2.76 -8.57
C GLU A 60 1.65 1.44 -9.39
N HIS A 61 1.68 1.53 -10.72
CA HIS A 61 1.65 0.41 -11.64
C HIS A 61 2.87 -0.48 -11.45
N GLU A 62 4.07 0.11 -11.42
CA GLU A 62 5.32 -0.62 -11.16
C GLU A 62 5.32 -1.28 -9.79
N GLN A 63 4.82 -0.60 -8.75
CA GLN A 63 4.76 -1.16 -7.40
C GLN A 63 3.75 -2.32 -7.33
N ARG A 64 2.62 -2.23 -8.04
CA ARG A 64 1.68 -3.35 -8.18
C ARG A 64 2.33 -4.52 -8.91
N ILE A 65 2.94 -4.29 -10.08
CA ILE A 65 3.64 -5.33 -10.83
C ILE A 65 4.72 -5.98 -9.98
N ARG A 66 5.51 -5.21 -9.23
CA ARG A 66 6.56 -5.73 -8.35
C ARG A 66 5.99 -6.55 -7.19
N ALA A 67 4.87 -6.11 -6.60
CA ALA A 67 4.17 -6.87 -5.56
C ALA A 67 3.59 -8.18 -6.09
N PHE A 68 3.08 -8.21 -7.32
CA PHE A 68 2.55 -9.42 -7.97
C PHE A 68 3.65 -10.32 -8.55
N GLY A 69 4.74 -9.77 -9.08
CA GLY A 69 5.86 -10.48 -9.67
C GLY A 69 6.73 -11.24 -8.66
N GLY A 70 6.57 -10.95 -7.37
CA GLY A 70 7.27 -11.62 -6.27
C GLY A 70 6.73 -13.00 -5.87
N SER A 71 5.59 -13.45 -6.39
CA SER A 71 4.96 -14.72 -5.97
C SER A 71 5.31 -15.94 -6.84
N ARG A 72 6.27 -15.83 -7.77
CA ARG A 72 6.79 -16.96 -8.55
C ARG A 72 8.13 -17.45 -8.00
N ARG A 73 8.10 -18.07 -6.82
CA ARG A 73 9.17 -18.93 -6.30
C ARG A 73 8.56 -20.06 -5.47
N ALA A 74 8.26 -21.17 -6.15
CA ALA A 74 8.38 -22.57 -5.72
C ALA A 74 7.65 -23.43 -6.76
#